data_AF-A0A353FJ43-F1
#
_entry.id   AF-A0A353FJ43-F1
#
_cell.length_a   1.000
_cell.length_b   1.000
_cell.length_c   1.000
_cell.angle_alpha   90.00
_cell.angle_beta   90.00
_cell.angle_gamma   90.00
#
_symmetry.space_group_name_H-M   'P 1'
#
loop_
_entity.id
_entity.type
_entity.pdbx_description
1 polymer ?
#
loop_
_entity_poly.entity_id
_entity_poly.type
_entity_poly.pdbx_seq_one_letter_code
_entity_poly.pdbx_strand_id
1 'polypeptide(L)' 'MKGRKVLVRKSNRKRRAYGFRSRSKTAGGRRIIRRKRRRHGRFVAP' A
#
# COMPACT_ATOMS: atom_id res chain seq x y z
N MET A 1 16.77 -21.82 1.02
CA MET A 1 15.65 -20.98 0.52
C MET A 1 14.55 -20.60 1.55
N LYS A 2 14.65 -20.96 2.85
CA LYS A 2 13.61 -20.65 3.87
C LYS A 2 13.35 -19.13 4.06
N GLY A 3 14.37 -18.28 3.95
CA GLY A 3 14.24 -16.81 4.12
C GLY A 3 13.45 -16.10 3.01
N ARG A 4 13.58 -16.53 1.75
CA ARG A 4 12.92 -15.87 0.60
C ARG A 4 11.39 -15.94 0.70
N LYS A 5 10.84 -17.08 1.17
CA LYS A 5 9.40 -17.25 1.40
C LYS A 5 8.86 -16.32 2.50
N VAL A 6 9.64 -16.06 3.54
CA VAL A 6 9.26 -15.13 4.63
C VAL A 6 9.21 -13.69 4.13
N LEU A 7 10.18 -13.26 3.33
CA LEU A 7 10.21 -11.92 2.73
C LEU A 7 9.00 -11.69 1.80
N VAL A 8 8.67 -12.68 0.98
CA VAL A 8 7.48 -12.62 0.09
C VAL A 8 6.19 -12.52 0.90
N ARG A 9 6.04 -13.29 1.98
CA ARG A 9 4.87 -13.20 2.88
C ARG A 9 4.75 -11.82 3.53
N LYS A 10 5.85 -11.26 4.03
CA LYS A 10 5.88 -9.91 4.63
C LYS A 10 5.50 -8.83 3.61
N SER A 11 6.03 -8.91 2.38
CA SER A 11 5.70 -7.98 1.29
C SER A 11 4.22 -8.04 0.91
N ASN A 12 3.66 -9.25 0.76
CA ASN A 12 2.23 -9.44 0.48
C ASN A 12 1.34 -8.90 1.61
N ARG A 13 1.74 -9.06 2.87
CA ARG A 13 1.03 -8.48 4.03
C ARG A 13 1.00 -6.95 3.94
N LYS A 14 2.14 -6.31 3.67
CA LYS A 14 2.20 -4.84 3.49
C LYS A 14 1.33 -4.37 2.33
N ARG A 15 1.39 -5.03 1.16
CA ARG A 15 0.55 -4.69 0.00
C ARG A 15 -0.94 -4.80 0.31
N ARG A 16 -1.36 -5.81 1.08
CA ARG A 16 -2.76 -5.98 1.51
C ARG A 16 -3.20 -4.96 2.55
N ALA A 17 -2.32 -4.46 3.40
CA ALA A 17 -2.67 -3.46 4.41
C ALA A 17 -2.64 -2.02 3.88
N TYR A 18 -1.62 -1.70 3.08
CA TYR A 18 -1.28 -0.32 2.72
C TYR A 18 -1.29 -0.04 1.21
N GLY A 19 -1.53 -1.05 0.39
CA GLY A 19 -1.58 -0.90 -1.06
C GLY A 19 -2.80 -0.12 -1.55
N PHE A 20 -2.73 0.26 -2.82
CA PHE A 20 -3.75 1.08 -3.47
C PHE A 20 -5.15 0.46 -3.36
N ARG A 21 -5.28 -0.83 -3.67
CA ARG A 21 -6.55 -1.58 -3.61
C ARG A 21 -7.23 -1.56 -2.24
N SER A 22 -6.45 -1.56 -1.16
CA SER A 22 -7.00 -1.57 0.19
C SER A 22 -7.43 -0.16 0.61
N ARG A 23 -6.64 0.85 0.24
CA ARG A 23 -6.95 2.26 0.52
C ARG A 23 -8.06 2.81 -0.37
N SER A 24 -8.29 2.28 -1.57
CA SER A 24 -9.34 2.77 -2.48
C SER A 24 -10.75 2.41 -2.02
N LYS A 25 -10.92 1.40 -1.16
CA LYS A 25 -12.23 0.90 -0.70
C LYS A 25 -12.91 1.83 0.30
N THR A 26 -12.14 2.52 1.16
CA THR A 26 -12.71 3.35 2.23
C THR A 26 -12.62 4.83 1.90
N ALA A 27 -13.53 5.65 2.45
CA ALA A 27 -13.48 7.11 2.28
C ALA A 27 -12.15 7.69 2.83
N GLY A 28 -11.75 7.26 4.03
CA GLY A 28 -10.49 7.67 4.64
C GLY A 28 -9.25 7.29 3.80
N GLY A 29 -9.23 6.08 3.24
CA GLY A 29 -8.13 5.64 2.38
C GLY A 29 -8.05 6.42 1.06
N ARG A 30 -9.20 6.75 0.43
CA ARG A 30 -9.26 7.62 -0.75
C ARG A 30 -8.71 9.02 -0.47
N ARG A 31 -8.96 9.58 0.71
CA ARG A 31 -8.37 10.86 1.14
C ARG A 31 -6.85 10.80 1.20
N ILE A 32 -6.28 9.70 1.71
CA ILE A 32 -4.83 9.50 1.77
C ILE A 32 -4.22 9.39 0.37
N ILE A 33 -4.86 8.64 -0.54
CA ILE A 33 -4.43 8.52 -1.93
C ILE A 33 -4.36 9.91 -2.59
N ARG A 34 -5.42 10.71 -2.45
CA ARG A 34 -5.46 12.08 -2.99
C ARG A 34 -4.36 12.96 -2.39
N ARG A 35 -4.15 12.91 -1.07
CA ARG A 35 -3.07 13.67 -0.39
C ARG A 35 -1.69 13.30 -0.94
N LYS A 36 -1.40 12.01 -1.10
CA LYS A 36 -0.12 11.53 -1.64
C LYS A 36 0.06 11.92 -3.10
N ARG A 37 -0.99 11.82 -3.93
CA ARG A 37 -0.95 12.28 -5.33
C ARG A 37 -0.71 13.79 -5.44
N ARG A 38 -1.34 14.60 -4.59
CA ARG A 38 -1.08 16.06 -4.55
C ARG A 38 0.37 16.38 -4.18
N ARG A 39 0.97 15.62 -3.26
CA ARG A 39 2.35 15.86 -2.80
C ARG A 39 3.42 15.31 -3.73
N HIS A 40 3.19 14.16 -4.36
CA HIS A 40 4.22 13.40 -5.06
C HIS A 40 3.89 13.11 -6.54
N GLY A 41 2.78 13.60 -7.07
CA GLY A 41 2.26 13.26 -8.40
C GLY A 41 1.68 11.84 -8.51
N ARG A 42 2.00 10.94 -7.56
CA ARG A 42 1.58 9.53 -7.56
C ARG A 42 1.26 9.01 -6.16
N PHE A 43 0.57 7.88 -6.10
CA PHE A 43 0.34 7.17 -4.84
C PHE A 43 1.57 6.32 -4.48
N VAL A 44 2.29 6.74 -3.44
CA VAL A 44 3.39 5.98 -2.86
C VAL A 44 2.85 5.21 -1.66
N ALA A 45 2.78 3.88 -1.79
CA ALA A 45 2.49 2.99 -0.67
C ALA A 45 3.73 2.87 0.24
N PRO A 46 3.55 2.81 1.58
CA PRO A 46 4.63 2.54 2.52
C PRO A 46 5.11 1.08 2.47
#